data_AF-A0A8H7E8W8-F1
#
_entry.id   AF-A0A8H7E8W8-F1
#
_cell.length_a   1.000
_cell.length_b   1.000
_cell.length_c   1.000
_cell.angle_alpha   90.00
_cell.angle_beta   90.00
_cell.angle_gamma   90.00
#
_symmetry.space_group_name_H-M   'P 1'
#
loop_
_entity.id
_entity.type
_entity.pdbx_description
1 polymer ?
#
loop_
_entity_poly.entity_id
_entity_poly.type
_entity_poly.pdbx_seq_one_letter_code
_entity_poly.pdbx_strand_id
1 'polypeptide(L)'
;MKECVDNLSKFAMERPKKLTNPTVNRGKTALPSSQNDLESIGLRADYDNDITAPDGTKYHKYRIQANAGDDVPASMKGWIKKQKKGTHAVLGDIYVKDNGTKQDVGDAYNQFKQAFSNDIKTPTPMGSREGSPSRPGTPSQHRE
;
A
#
# COMPACT_ATOMS: atom_id res chain seq x y z
N MET A 1 8.29 7.17 12.60
CA MET A 1 7.91 6.87 11.20
C MET A 1 8.85 5.85 10.58
N LYS A 2 10.16 6.14 10.46
CA LYS A 2 11.15 5.16 9.98
C LYS A 2 11.10 3.84 10.76
N GLU A 3 11.06 3.92 12.08
CA GLU A 3 10.92 2.75 12.96
C GLU A 3 9.64 1.92 12.72
N CYS A 4 8.50 2.57 12.48
CA CYS A 4 7.24 1.88 12.13
C CYS A 4 7.39 1.08 10.84
N VAL A 5 8.05 1.65 9.82
CA VAL A 5 8.31 0.99 8.54
C VAL A 5 9.32 -0.16 8.70
N ASP A 6 10.35 0.02 9.52
CA ASP A 6 11.31 -1.04 9.84
C ASP A 6 10.66 -2.21 10.60
N ASN A 7 9.80 -1.93 11.58
CA ASN A 7 9.06 -2.96 12.29
C ASN A 7 8.10 -3.71 11.36
N LEU A 8 7.36 -3.01 10.50
CA LEU A 8 6.49 -3.65 9.51
C LEU A 8 7.30 -4.54 8.54
N SER A 9 8.44 -4.04 8.06
CA SER A 9 9.35 -4.79 7.19
C SER A 9 9.88 -6.06 7.87
N LYS A 10 10.24 -5.99 9.15
CA LYS A 10 10.67 -7.16 9.93
C LYS A 10 9.55 -8.20 10.03
N PHE A 11 8.33 -7.78 10.36
CA PHE A 11 7.16 -8.67 10.41
C PHE A 11 6.87 -9.33 9.06
N ALA A 12 6.99 -8.56 7.98
CA ALA A 12 6.79 -9.06 6.61
C ALA A 12 7.81 -10.14 6.26
N MET A 13 9.08 -9.93 6.64
CA MET A 13 10.16 -10.88 6.42
C MET A 13 10.06 -12.13 7.32
N GLU A 14 9.46 -12.03 8.51
CA GLU A 14 9.18 -13.19 9.37
C GLU A 14 8.00 -14.03 8.86
N ARG A 15 7.04 -13.39 8.18
CA ARG A 15 5.84 -14.04 7.64
C ARG A 15 5.68 -13.83 6.12
N PRO A 16 6.68 -14.20 5.30
CA PRO A 16 6.67 -13.89 3.87
C PRO A 16 5.50 -14.55 3.15
N LYS A 17 5.07 -15.74 3.59
CA LYS A 17 3.92 -16.47 3.05
C LYS A 17 2.62 -15.67 3.07
N LYS A 18 2.45 -14.75 4.02
CA LYS A 18 1.24 -13.90 4.11
C LYS A 18 1.18 -12.85 2.99
N LEU A 19 2.34 -12.52 2.40
CA LEU A 19 2.47 -11.53 1.35
C LEU A 19 2.73 -12.16 -0.03
N THR A 20 3.35 -13.33 -0.08
CA THR A 20 3.64 -14.05 -1.33
C THR A 20 2.52 -15.00 -1.73
N ASN A 21 1.59 -15.29 -0.82
CA ASN A 21 0.36 -16.03 -1.10
C ASN A 21 -0.77 -15.48 -0.20
N PRO A 22 -1.30 -14.29 -0.49
CA PRO A 22 -2.33 -13.67 0.34
C PRO A 22 -3.59 -14.52 0.35
N THR A 23 -4.02 -14.93 1.54
CA THR A 23 -5.33 -15.57 1.75
C THR A 23 -6.43 -14.56 2.01
N VAL A 24 -6.10 -13.26 2.00
CA VAL A 24 -7.03 -12.18 2.32
C VAL A 24 -7.64 -11.60 1.05
N ASN A 25 -8.90 -11.20 1.12
CA ASN A 25 -9.56 -10.52 0.01
C ASN A 25 -9.08 -9.09 -0.16
N ARG A 26 -9.27 -8.53 -1.36
CA ARG A 26 -9.01 -7.12 -1.66
C ARG A 26 -9.63 -6.19 -0.61
N GLY A 27 -8.87 -5.18 -0.20
CA GLY A 27 -9.23 -4.19 0.82
C GLY A 27 -9.08 -4.68 2.26
N LYS A 28 -8.57 -5.90 2.48
CA LYS A 28 -8.32 -6.44 3.82
C LYS A 28 -6.85 -6.39 4.19
N THR A 29 -6.59 -6.24 5.47
CA THR A 29 -5.24 -6.24 6.03
C THR A 29 -4.60 -7.62 5.90
N ALA A 30 -3.54 -7.70 5.12
CA ALA A 30 -2.72 -8.90 4.97
C ALA A 30 -1.74 -9.05 6.16
N LEU A 31 -1.18 -7.91 6.60
CA LEU A 31 -0.18 -7.87 7.66
C LEU A 31 -0.13 -6.48 8.33
N PRO A 32 0.03 -6.36 9.65
CA PRO A 32 -0.10 -7.40 10.67
C PRO A 32 -1.55 -7.89 10.81
N SER A 33 -1.72 -9.16 11.21
CA SER A 33 -3.06 -9.76 11.39
C SER A 33 -3.60 -9.65 12.81
N SER A 34 -2.76 -9.28 13.78
CA SER A 34 -3.12 -9.19 15.21
C SER A 34 -3.26 -7.73 15.64
N GLN A 35 -4.24 -7.43 16.49
CA GLN A 35 -4.50 -6.09 17.01
C GLN A 35 -3.29 -5.49 17.74
N ASN A 36 -2.65 -6.27 18.60
CA ASN A 36 -1.47 -5.83 19.36
C ASN A 36 -0.29 -5.41 18.46
N ASP A 37 -0.09 -6.13 17.34
CA ASP A 37 0.95 -5.78 16.37
C ASP A 37 0.57 -4.53 15.56
N LEU A 38 -0.71 -4.37 15.22
CA LEU A 38 -1.24 -3.19 14.53
C LEU A 38 -1.06 -1.92 15.36
N GLU A 39 -1.26 -2.00 16.66
CA GLU A 39 -1.06 -0.91 17.62
C GLU A 39 0.44 -0.61 17.80
N SER A 40 1.25 -1.64 18.05
CA SER A 40 2.69 -1.49 18.25
C SER A 40 3.42 -0.89 17.02
N ILE A 41 3.07 -1.35 15.82
CA ILE A 41 3.69 -0.89 14.57
C ILE A 41 3.07 0.44 14.11
N GLY A 42 1.74 0.57 14.23
CA GLY A 42 0.97 1.70 13.72
C GLY A 42 0.82 1.74 12.20
N LEU A 43 1.25 0.69 11.48
CA LEU A 43 1.09 0.53 10.04
C LEU A 43 0.47 -0.82 9.71
N ARG A 44 -0.27 -0.84 8.59
CA ARG A 44 -0.86 -2.04 8.02
C ARG A 44 -0.64 -2.10 6.51
N ALA A 45 -0.43 -3.30 6.00
CA ALA A 45 -0.37 -3.64 4.60
C ALA A 45 -1.72 -4.25 4.21
N ASP A 46 -2.54 -3.47 3.53
CA ASP A 46 -3.84 -3.91 3.01
C ASP A 46 -3.68 -4.44 1.59
N TYR A 47 -4.20 -5.64 1.32
CA TYR A 47 -4.15 -6.23 -0.01
C TYR A 47 -5.02 -5.43 -0.99
N ASP A 48 -4.49 -5.01 -2.15
CA ASP A 48 -5.25 -4.27 -3.16
C ASP A 48 -5.58 -5.15 -4.36
N ASN A 49 -4.58 -5.60 -5.13
CA ASN A 49 -4.82 -6.48 -6.28
C ASN A 49 -3.55 -7.22 -6.73
N ASP A 50 -3.71 -8.13 -7.68
CA ASP A 50 -2.62 -8.73 -8.43
C ASP A 50 -2.25 -7.86 -9.64
N ILE A 51 -0.95 -7.67 -9.86
CA ILE A 51 -0.39 -7.02 -11.03
C ILE A 51 0.47 -8.03 -11.78
N THR A 52 0.23 -8.15 -13.09
CA THR A 52 1.11 -8.90 -13.98
C THR A 52 2.05 -7.90 -14.66
N ALA A 53 3.35 -8.08 -14.48
CA ALA A 53 4.37 -7.30 -15.16
C ALA A 53 4.48 -7.71 -16.64
N PRO A 54 5.09 -6.87 -17.49
CA PRO A 54 5.19 -7.14 -18.94
C PRO A 54 5.93 -8.43 -19.30
N ASP A 55 6.80 -8.90 -18.42
CA ASP A 55 7.54 -10.17 -18.52
C ASP A 55 6.69 -11.40 -18.13
N GLY A 56 5.43 -11.20 -17.74
CA GLY A 56 4.52 -12.25 -17.27
C GLY A 56 4.65 -12.56 -15.78
N THR A 57 5.57 -11.91 -15.05
CA THR A 57 5.73 -12.12 -13.61
C THR A 57 4.54 -11.53 -12.85
N LYS A 58 3.94 -12.30 -11.95
CA LYS A 58 2.84 -11.84 -11.08
C LYS A 58 3.38 -11.24 -9.78
N TYR A 59 2.76 -10.15 -9.35
CA TYR A 59 3.04 -9.44 -8.11
C TYR A 59 1.73 -9.15 -7.38
N HIS A 60 1.72 -9.35 -6.07
CA HIS A 60 0.67 -8.88 -5.19
C HIS A 60 0.96 -7.44 -4.77
N LYS A 61 0.02 -6.55 -5.05
CA LYS A 61 0.05 -5.16 -4.62
C LYS A 61 -0.55 -5.03 -3.22
N TYR A 62 0.21 -4.43 -2.31
CA TYR A 62 -0.28 -4.06 -0.98
C TYR A 62 -0.16 -2.56 -0.77
N ARG A 63 -1.16 -1.99 -0.12
CA ARG A 63 -1.22 -0.59 0.25
C ARG A 63 -0.83 -0.43 1.71
N ILE A 64 0.23 0.32 1.97
CA ILE A 64 0.69 0.62 3.32
C ILE A 64 -0.15 1.78 3.85
N GLN A 65 -1.05 1.48 4.77
CA GLN A 65 -1.90 2.46 5.43
C GLN A 65 -1.48 2.66 6.88
N ALA A 66 -1.73 3.86 7.39
CA ALA A 66 -1.64 4.10 8.81
C ALA A 66 -2.77 3.37 9.55
N ASN A 67 -2.47 2.78 10.71
CA ASN A 67 -3.51 2.24 11.56
C ASN A 67 -4.23 3.36 12.33
N ALA A 68 -5.51 3.16 12.61
CA ALA A 68 -6.30 4.03 13.48
C ALA A 68 -6.21 3.51 14.92
N GLY A 69 -5.99 4.40 15.89
CA GLY A 69 -6.02 4.03 17.30
C GLY A 69 -5.20 4.97 18.19
N ASP A 70 -5.45 4.89 19.50
CA ASP A 70 -4.70 5.67 20.47
C ASP A 70 -3.36 5.03 20.87
N ASP A 71 -3.17 3.76 20.57
CA ASP A 71 -1.95 3.03 20.92
C ASP A 71 -0.89 3.07 19.81
N VAL A 72 -1.19 3.73 18.67
CA VAL A 72 -0.19 3.90 17.60
C VAL A 72 0.92 4.87 18.03
N PRO A 73 2.17 4.69 17.56
CA PRO A 73 3.29 5.52 17.96
C PRO A 73 3.03 7.02 17.72
N ALA A 74 3.48 7.88 18.65
CA ALA A 74 3.25 9.33 18.59
C ALA A 74 3.74 9.97 17.27
N SER A 75 4.83 9.45 16.70
CA SER A 75 5.32 9.83 15.37
C SER A 75 4.29 9.59 14.26
N MET A 76 3.55 8.47 14.34
CA MET A 76 2.49 8.14 13.40
C MET A 76 1.27 9.03 13.63
N LYS A 77 0.84 9.24 14.88
CA LYS A 77 -0.24 10.18 15.21
C LYS A 77 0.03 11.58 14.66
N GLY A 78 1.25 12.07 14.84
CA GLY A 78 1.68 13.37 14.32
C GLY A 78 1.65 13.46 12.79
N TRP A 79 2.00 12.38 12.09
CA TRP A 79 1.91 12.31 10.63
C TRP A 79 0.45 12.20 10.15
N ILE A 80 -0.35 11.29 10.71
CA ILE A 80 -1.78 11.11 10.41
C ILE A 80 -2.53 12.44 10.55
N LYS A 81 -2.31 13.19 11.63
CA LYS A 81 -2.94 14.50 11.87
C LYS A 81 -2.63 15.54 10.79
N LYS A 82 -1.48 15.42 10.11
CA LYS A 82 -1.09 16.31 9.00
C LYS A 82 -1.67 15.87 7.66
N GLN A 83 -2.16 14.64 7.54
CA GLN A 83 -2.71 14.11 6.30
C GLN A 83 -4.21 14.43 6.17
N LYS A 84 -4.62 14.92 5.01
CA LYS A 84 -6.03 15.25 4.71
C LYS A 84 -6.97 14.04 4.81
N LYS A 85 -6.44 12.83 4.62
CA LYS A 85 -7.18 11.56 4.68
C LYS A 85 -7.21 10.91 6.07
N GLY A 86 -6.59 11.54 7.09
CA GLY A 86 -6.59 11.06 8.47
C GLY A 86 -6.11 9.60 8.58
N THR A 87 -6.88 8.78 9.27
CA THR A 87 -6.59 7.35 9.52
C THR A 87 -6.64 6.46 8.26
N HIS A 88 -7.11 6.98 7.12
CA HIS A 88 -7.05 6.32 5.82
C HIS A 88 -5.88 6.83 4.97
N ALA A 89 -4.91 7.50 5.58
CA ALA A 89 -3.72 7.96 4.89
C ALA A 89 -2.87 6.76 4.43
N VAL A 90 -2.61 6.76 3.13
CA VAL A 90 -1.79 5.78 2.44
C VAL A 90 -0.38 6.33 2.39
N LEU A 91 0.59 5.59 2.92
CA LEU A 91 2.01 5.94 2.84
C LEU A 91 2.59 5.59 1.47
N GLY A 92 2.07 4.53 0.85
CA GLY A 92 2.43 4.13 -0.50
C GLY A 92 2.04 2.68 -0.75
N ASP A 93 2.42 2.17 -1.91
CA ASP A 93 2.14 0.81 -2.33
C ASP A 93 3.46 0.01 -2.39
N ILE A 94 3.39 -1.29 -2.09
CA ILE A 94 4.49 -2.26 -2.27
C ILE A 94 4.05 -3.37 -3.19
N TYR A 95 5.00 -3.95 -3.90
CA TYR A 95 4.78 -5.04 -4.85
C TYR A 95 5.61 -6.24 -4.42
N VAL A 96 4.94 -7.31 -4.02
CA VAL A 96 5.59 -8.54 -3.58
C VAL A 96 5.36 -9.60 -4.64
N LYS A 97 6.41 -10.29 -5.07
CA LYS A 97 6.30 -11.34 -6.09
C LYS A 97 5.40 -12.50 -5.61
N ASP A 98 4.48 -12.92 -6.47
CA ASP A 98 3.64 -14.11 -6.24
C ASP A 98 4.54 -15.34 -6.09
N ASN A 99 4.28 -16.13 -5.04
CA ASN A 99 5.08 -17.28 -4.64
C ASN A 99 6.59 -16.96 -4.44
N GLY A 100 6.92 -15.71 -4.12
CA GLY A 100 8.28 -15.25 -3.85
C GLY A 100 8.84 -15.76 -2.51
N THR A 101 10.10 -15.43 -2.26
CA THR A 101 10.84 -15.78 -1.05
C THR A 101 10.85 -14.65 -0.03
N LYS A 102 11.40 -14.92 1.16
CA LYS A 102 11.69 -13.89 2.18
C LYS A 102 12.54 -12.75 1.62
N GLN A 103 13.43 -13.05 0.67
CA GLN A 103 14.30 -12.05 0.05
C GLN A 103 13.50 -11.12 -0.86
N ASP A 104 12.57 -11.63 -1.67
CA ASP A 104 11.69 -10.80 -2.51
C ASP A 104 10.84 -9.84 -1.67
N VAL A 105 10.31 -10.33 -0.53
CA VAL A 105 9.60 -9.49 0.44
C VAL A 105 10.52 -8.41 1.02
N GLY A 106 11.73 -8.79 1.43
CA GLY A 106 12.73 -7.85 1.94
C GLY A 106 13.09 -6.77 0.92
N ASP A 107 13.28 -7.15 -0.34
CA ASP A 107 13.62 -6.24 -1.43
C ASP A 107 12.49 -5.24 -1.71
N ALA A 108 11.24 -5.72 -1.77
CA ALA A 108 10.05 -4.87 -1.92
C ALA A 108 9.95 -3.80 -0.83
N TYR A 109 10.18 -4.19 0.44
CA TYR A 109 10.18 -3.23 1.55
C TYR A 109 11.41 -2.31 1.52
N ASN A 110 12.56 -2.79 1.06
CA ASN A 110 13.76 -1.96 0.92
C ASN A 110 13.58 -0.91 -0.17
N GLN A 111 13.02 -1.28 -1.31
CA GLN A 111 12.63 -0.34 -2.38
C GLN A 111 11.60 0.65 -1.87
N PHE A 112 10.59 0.20 -1.11
CA PHE A 112 9.64 1.10 -0.46
C PHE A 112 10.31 2.07 0.52
N LYS A 113 11.24 1.61 1.37
CA LYS A 113 11.99 2.49 2.29
C LYS A 113 12.80 3.54 1.52
N GLN A 114 13.44 3.15 0.43
CA GLN A 114 14.20 4.06 -0.43
C GLN A 114 13.26 5.07 -1.11
N ALA A 115 12.16 4.60 -1.71
CA ALA A 115 11.14 5.45 -2.32
C ALA A 115 10.55 6.41 -1.29
N PHE A 116 10.13 5.93 -0.12
CA PHE A 116 9.62 6.73 0.99
C PHE A 116 10.64 7.77 1.47
N SER A 117 11.92 7.40 1.56
CA SER A 117 12.99 8.33 1.93
C SER A 117 13.23 9.41 0.86
N ASN A 118 13.02 9.07 -0.41
CA ASN A 118 13.14 10.01 -1.53
C ASN A 118 11.88 10.88 -1.71
N ASP A 119 10.69 10.36 -1.42
CA ASP A 119 9.39 11.05 -1.53
C ASP A 119 9.22 12.17 -0.48
N ILE A 120 10.06 12.21 0.57
CA ILE A 120 10.15 13.40 1.45
C ILE A 120 10.59 14.65 0.66
N LYS A 121 11.21 14.50 -0.52
CA LYS A 121 11.56 15.62 -1.43
C LYS A 121 10.56 15.88 -2.56
N THR A 122 9.61 14.98 -2.83
CA THR A 122 8.62 15.18 -3.90
C THR A 122 7.33 14.45 -3.58
N PRO A 123 6.17 15.12 -3.49
CA PRO A 123 4.89 14.42 -3.42
C PRO A 123 4.63 13.73 -4.75
N THR A 124 4.80 12.40 -4.84
CA THR A 124 4.51 11.71 -6.11
C THR A 124 3.02 11.38 -6.21
N PRO A 125 2.36 11.71 -7.34
CA PRO A 125 0.92 11.65 -7.49
C PRO A 125 0.50 10.21 -7.78
N MET A 126 -0.32 9.61 -6.91
CA MET A 126 -1.11 8.45 -7.29
C MET A 126 -2.35 8.91 -8.07
N GLY A 127 -2.12 9.28 -9.32
CA GLY A 127 -3.13 9.36 -10.37
C GLY A 127 -2.81 8.32 -11.43
N SER A 128 -3.19 7.06 -11.18
CA SER A 128 -3.35 6.11 -12.29
C SER A 128 -4.43 6.64 -13.20
N ARG A 129 -4.01 7.28 -14.29
CA ARG A 129 -4.54 7.12 -15.65
C ARG A 129 -5.88 6.37 -15.73
N GLU A 130 -6.99 7.10 -15.70
CA GLU A 130 -8.19 6.71 -16.42
C GLU A 130 -8.35 7.68 -17.58
N GLY A 131 -8.04 7.21 -18.78
CA GLY A 131 -8.68 7.75 -19.97
C GLY A 131 -10.17 7.48 -19.81
N SER A 132 -10.93 8.52 -19.53
CA SER A 132 -12.37 8.51 -19.76
C SER A 132 -12.60 8.03 -21.19
N PRO A 133 -13.44 7.01 -21.44
CA PRO A 133 -14.00 6.86 -22.77
C PRO A 133 -14.79 8.14 -23.04
N SER A 134 -14.31 8.97 -23.97
CA SER A 134 -15.11 10.02 -24.56
C SER A 134 -16.40 9.36 -25.05
N ARG A 135 -17.50 9.65 -24.36
CA ARG A 135 -18.85 9.32 -24.78
C ARG A 135 -18.99 9.67 -26.27
N PRO A 136 -19.36 8.76 -27.17
CA PRO A 136 -19.92 9.19 -28.43
C PRO A 136 -21.21 9.93 -28.10
N GLY A 137 -21.21 11.25 -28.31
CA GLY A 137 -22.39 12.08 -28.17
C GLY A 137 -23.50 11.51 -29.06
N THR A 138 -24.63 11.23 -28.44
CA THR A 138 -25.89 10.92 -29.09
C THR A 138 -26.21 12.00 -30.13
N PRO A 139 -26.59 11.65 -31.37
CA PRO A 139 -27.08 12.64 -32.32
C PRO A 139 -28.52 13.01 -31.91
N SER A 140 -28.73 14.24 -31.45
CA SER A 140 -30.09 14.78 -31.28
C SER A 140 -30.36 15.78 -32.40
N GLN A 141 -31.28 15.41 -33.28
CA GLN A 141 -31.88 16.29 -34.28
C GLN A 141 -32.82 17.31 -33.62
N HIS A 142 -32.71 18.59 -34.01
CA HIS A 142 -33.80 19.55 -34.24
C HIS A 142 -33.15 20.82 -34.83
N ARG A 143 -33.36 21.17 -36.11
CA ARG A 143 -34.49 21.97 -36.65
C ARG A 143 -34.79 23.20 -35.78
N GLU A 144 -34.49 24.38 -36.30
CA GLU A 144 -35.45 25.40 -36.77
C GLU A 144 -34.72 26.35 -37.74
#